data_AF-E8KIZ5-F1
#
_entry.id   AF-E8KIZ5-F1
#
_cell.length_a   1.000
_cell.length_b   1.000
_cell.length_c   1.000
_cell.angle_alpha   90.00
_cell.angle_beta   90.00
_cell.angle_gamma   90.00
#
_symmetry.space_group_name_H-M   'P 1'
#
loop_
_entity.id
_entity.type
_entity.pdbx_description
1 polymer ?
#
loop_
_entity_poly.entity_id
_entity_poly.type
_entity_poly.pdbx_seq_one_letter_code
_entity_poly.pdbx_strand_id
1 'polypeptide(L)' 'MKYWLVGASWGGIEHQDETFIENGYWMLGWKKNQQPSQFAKGDTIKKGDRIAIKK' A
#
# COMPACT_ATOMS: atom_id res chain seq x y z
N MET A 1 -13.43 3.30 11.89
CA MET A 1 -13.28 2.58 10.61
C MET A 1 -12.96 3.61 9.53
N LYS A 2 -11.78 3.51 8.92
CA LYS A 2 -11.33 4.38 7.82
C LYS A 2 -11.32 3.62 6.49
N TYR A 3 -11.34 4.38 5.40
CA TYR A 3 -11.21 3.88 4.04
C TYR A 3 -9.90 4.36 3.45
N TRP A 4 -9.19 3.45 2.79
CA TRP A 4 -7.91 3.71 2.15
C TRP A 4 -8.01 3.39 0.66
N LEU A 5 -7.41 4.24 -0.17
CA LEU A 5 -7.19 3.97 -1.58
C LEU A 5 -5.68 3.87 -1.80
N VAL A 6 -5.24 2.76 -2.37
CA VAL A 6 -3.82 2.47 -2.53
C VAL A 6 -3.56 2.03 -3.98
N GLY A 7 -2.63 2.67 -4.68
CA GLY A 7 -2.37 2.40 -6.11
C GLY A 7 -1.27 1.39 -6.36
N ALA A 8 -1.62 0.15 -6.69
CA ALA A 8 -0.69 -0.99 -6.62
C ALA A 8 0.06 -1.18 -7.93
N SER A 9 0.40 -0.10 -8.61
CA SER A 9 0.91 -0.17 -9.97
C SER A 9 2.15 0.70 -10.10
N TRP A 10 3.27 0.10 -10.48
CA TRP A 10 4.47 0.86 -10.85
C TRP A 10 4.30 1.36 -12.29
N GLY A 11 4.45 2.68 -12.48
CA GLY A 11 4.20 3.32 -13.78
C GLY A 11 2.78 3.17 -14.34
N GLY A 12 1.82 2.65 -13.54
CA GLY A 12 0.46 2.35 -14.00
C GLY A 12 0.32 1.08 -14.85
N ILE A 13 1.37 0.27 -14.96
CA ILE A 13 1.40 -0.93 -15.82
C ILE A 13 1.86 -2.19 -15.08
N GLU A 14 2.66 -2.05 -14.04
CA GLU A 14 3.16 -3.18 -13.25
C GLU A 14 2.31 -3.37 -11.99
N HIS A 15 1.27 -4.18 -12.10
CA HIS A 15 0.37 -4.49 -11.00
C HIS A 15 1.07 -5.32 -9.90
N GLN A 16 0.90 -4.92 -8.65
CA GLN A 16 1.49 -5.49 -7.43
C GLN A 16 0.41 -5.78 -6.38
N ASP A 17 -0.86 -5.81 -6.79
CA ASP A 17 -2.01 -6.05 -5.91
C ASP A 17 -1.98 -7.45 -5.30
N GLU A 18 -1.56 -8.46 -6.06
CA GLU A 18 -1.37 -9.84 -5.56
C GLU A 18 -0.30 -9.90 -4.47
N THR A 19 0.90 -9.35 -4.73
CA THR A 19 2.00 -9.26 -3.77
C THR A 19 1.57 -8.56 -2.47
N PHE A 20 0.74 -7.51 -2.58
CA PHE A 20 0.22 -6.80 -1.41
C PHE A 20 -0.72 -7.66 -0.57
N ILE A 21 -1.65 -8.40 -1.21
CA ILE A 21 -2.58 -9.29 -0.51
C ILE A 21 -1.82 -10.36 0.25
N GLU A 22 -0.79 -10.95 -0.36
CA GLU A 22 -0.01 -12.04 0.22
C GLU A 22 0.86 -11.58 1.40
N ASN A 23 1.50 -10.42 1.28
CA ASN A 23 2.45 -9.95 2.29
C ASN A 23 1.79 -9.08 3.37
N GLY A 24 0.57 -8.59 3.13
CA GLY A 24 -0.19 -7.77 4.08
C GLY A 24 0.41 -6.38 4.34
N TYR A 25 1.47 -5.99 3.61
CA TYR A 25 2.10 -4.68 3.71
C TYR A 25 2.39 -4.08 2.34
N TRP A 26 2.29 -2.75 2.26
CA TRP A 26 2.46 -2.01 1.02
C TRP A 26 3.90 -1.54 0.83
N MET A 27 4.62 -2.10 -0.14
CA MET A 27 5.89 -1.54 -0.62
C MET A 27 5.92 -1.57 -2.15
N LEU A 28 5.74 -0.41 -2.78
CA LEU A 28 5.97 -0.21 -4.23
C LEU A 28 7.48 -0.23 -4.54
N GLY A 29 8.19 -1.29 -4.14
CA GLY A 29 9.64 -1.42 -4.29
C GLY A 29 10.49 -0.43 -3.46
N TRP A 30 9.88 0.55 -2.80
CA TRP A 30 10.56 1.54 -1.98
C TRP A 30 10.90 0.97 -0.60
N LYS A 31 12.13 1.24 -0.14
CA LYS A 31 12.52 1.04 1.25
C LYS A 31 11.95 2.17 2.13
N LYS A 32 11.78 1.92 3.43
CA LYS A 32 11.23 2.89 4.40
C LYS A 32 11.94 4.24 4.39
N ASN A 33 13.26 4.25 4.17
CA ASN A 33 14.06 5.48 4.09
C ASN A 33 13.90 6.26 2.78
N GLN A 34 13.40 5.63 1.71
CA GLN A 34 13.18 6.28 0.42
C GLN A 34 11.82 6.99 0.37
N GLN A 35 10.83 6.52 1.13
CA GLN A 35 9.48 7.11 1.18
C GLN A 35 8.94 7.22 2.63
N PRO A 36 9.64 7.90 3.54
CA PRO A 36 9.33 7.87 4.98
C PRO A 36 7.90 8.35 5.30
N SER A 37 7.37 9.33 4.56
CA SER A 37 6.01 9.84 4.74
C SER A 37 4.93 8.83 4.36
N GLN A 38 5.15 8.04 3.31
CA GLN A 38 4.23 6.99 2.88
C GLN A 38 4.18 5.85 3.89
N PHE A 39 5.35 5.43 4.39
CA PHE A 39 5.44 4.42 5.44
C PHE A 39 4.81 4.89 6.74
N ALA A 40 5.05 6.14 7.15
CA ALA A 40 4.42 6.71 8.34
C ALA A 40 2.88 6.73 8.22
N LYS A 41 2.32 6.98 7.03
CA LYS A 41 0.87 6.88 6.79
C LYS A 41 0.38 5.43 6.86
N GLY A 42 1.10 4.50 6.22
CA GLY A 42 0.79 3.07 6.27
C GLY A 42 0.78 2.50 7.68
N ASP A 43 1.72 2.93 8.53
CA ASP A 43 1.82 2.56 9.95
C ASP A 43 0.56 2.96 10.77
N THR A 44 -0.32 3.83 10.22
CA THR A 44 -1.58 4.23 10.88
C THR A 44 -2.80 3.40 10.47
N ILE A 45 -2.67 2.46 9.53
CA ILE A 45 -3.73 1.53 9.13
C ILE A 45 -3.99 0.56 10.27
N LYS A 46 -5.26 0.34 10.63
CA LYS A 46 -5.66 -0.53 11.75
C LYS A 46 -6.57 -1.66 11.31
N LYS A 47 -6.58 -2.75 12.08
CA LYS A 47 -7.55 -3.84 11.90
C LYS A 47 -8.97 -3.28 11.91
N GLY A 48 -9.76 -3.64 10.90
CA GLY A 48 -11.13 -3.15 10.71
C GLY A 48 -11.25 -1.94 9.78
N ASP A 49 -10.14 -1.33 9.35
CA ASP A 49 -10.15 -0.40 8.21
C ASP A 49 -10.38 -1.16 6.89
N ARG A 50 -10.88 -0.45 5.88
CA ARG A 50 -11.15 -1.00 4.55
C ARG A 50 -10.17 -0.42 3.54
N ILE A 51 -9.64 -1.28 2.67
CA ILE A 51 -8.62 -0.91 1.69
C ILE A 51 -9.17 -1.22 0.29
N ALA A 52 -9.23 -0.20 -0.56
CA ALA A 52 -9.45 -0.33 -1.99
C ALA A 52 -8.10 -0.27 -2.70
N ILE A 53 -7.82 -1.26 -3.53
CA ILE A 53 -6.61 -1.31 -4.34
C ILE A 53 -6.97 -0.82 -5.74
N LYS A 54 -6.32 0.26 -6.19
CA LYS A 54 -6.41 0.72 -7.57
C LYS A 54 -5.40 -0.07 -8.40
N LYS A 55 -5.92 -0.88 -9.32
CA LYS A 55 -5.15 -1.50 -10.40
C LYS A 55 -4.70 -0.42 -11.39
#